data_AF-A0A967V8R7-F1
#
_entry.id   AF-A0A967V8R7-F1
#
_cell.length_a   1.000
_cell.length_b   1.000
_cell.length_c   1.000
_cell.angle_alpha   90.00
_cell.angle_beta   90.00
_cell.angle_gamma   90.00
#
_symmetry.space_group_name_H-M   'P 1'
#
loop_
_entity.id
_entity.type
_entity.pdbx_description
1 polymer ?
#
loop_
_entity_poly.entity_id
_entity_poly.type
_entity_poly.pdbx_seq_one_letter_code
_entity_poly.pdbx_strand_id
1 'polypeptide(L)'
;MSRLVAFAAIQGGYNVVSQVEGEYKKALDTFNADTKVGFPNTAYYLPVIYSLLGIKVETLEDIQQVLDVCRKLLPPHIKGMNHLPYLGPLLDAG
;
A
#
# COMPACT_ATOMS: atom_id res chain seq x y z
N MET A 1 12.06 16.88 -12.40
CA MET A 1 10.84 16.06 -12.35
C MET A 1 9.62 16.97 -12.33
N SER A 2 8.58 16.71 -13.12
CA SER A 2 7.42 17.61 -13.28
C SER A 2 6.45 17.53 -12.09
N ARG A 3 5.99 18.68 -11.59
CA ARG A 3 4.99 18.78 -10.49
C ARG A 3 3.69 18.07 -10.84
N LEU A 4 3.22 18.19 -12.08
CA LEU A 4 1.98 17.56 -12.54
C LEU A 4 2.10 16.04 -12.51
N VAL A 5 3.27 15.51 -12.89
CA VAL A 5 3.54 14.08 -12.87
C VAL A 5 3.59 13.56 -11.43
N ALA A 6 4.31 14.26 -10.54
CA ALA A 6 4.38 13.88 -9.13
C ALA A 6 2.99 13.91 -8.46
N PHE A 7 2.19 14.95 -8.75
CA PHE A 7 0.81 15.03 -8.26
C PHE A 7 -0.05 13.87 -8.75
N ALA A 8 -0.02 13.56 -10.06
CA ALA A 8 -0.81 12.48 -10.63
C ALA A 8 -0.43 11.11 -10.06
N ALA A 9 0.87 10.86 -9.89
CA ALA A 9 1.35 9.60 -9.32
C ALA A 9 0.99 9.45 -7.83
N ILE A 10 1.12 10.51 -7.02
CA ILE A 10 0.66 10.48 -5.62
C ILE A 10 -0.85 10.18 -5.56
N GLN A 11 -1.67 10.80 -6.41
CA GLN A 11 -3.10 10.48 -6.48
C GLN A 11 -3.35 9.02 -6.92
N GLY A 12 -2.53 8.50 -7.82
CA GLY A 12 -2.52 7.08 -8.17
C GLY A 12 -2.29 6.18 -6.96
N GLY A 13 -1.29 6.49 -6.12
CA GLY A 13 -1.02 5.77 -4.88
C GLY A 13 -2.22 5.76 -3.92
N TYR A 14 -2.86 6.92 -3.71
CA TYR A 14 -4.10 7.01 -2.91
C TYR A 14 -5.23 6.14 -3.48
N ASN A 15 -5.41 6.12 -4.80
CA ASN A 15 -6.46 5.34 -5.45
C ASN A 15 -6.23 3.83 -5.29
N VAL A 16 -5.00 3.36 -5.49
CA VAL A 16 -4.66 1.94 -5.36
C VAL A 16 -4.83 1.47 -3.91
N VAL A 17 -4.32 2.22 -2.93
CA VAL A 17 -4.49 1.86 -1.50
C VAL A 17 -5.97 1.81 -1.13
N SER A 18 -6.77 2.80 -1.54
CA SER A 18 -8.20 2.84 -1.23
C SER A 18 -8.98 1.71 -1.92
N GLN A 19 -8.58 1.32 -3.14
CA GLN A 19 -9.17 0.18 -3.83
C GLN A 19 -8.91 -1.12 -3.06
N VAL A 20 -7.65 -1.37 -2.67
CA VAL A 20 -7.26 -2.59 -1.96
C VAL A 20 -7.88 -2.64 -0.56
N GLU A 21 -8.00 -1.52 0.15
CA GLU A 21 -8.75 -1.45 1.43
C GLU A 21 -10.20 -1.93 1.25
N GLY A 22 -10.85 -1.54 0.15
CA GLY A 22 -12.20 -1.98 -0.19
C GLY A 22 -12.29 -3.47 -0.54
N GLU A 23 -11.32 -3.99 -1.28
CA GLU A 23 -11.23 -5.43 -1.61
C GLU A 23 -10.95 -6.28 -0.38
N TYR A 24 -10.04 -5.82 0.49
CA TYR A 24 -9.71 -6.46 1.75
C TYR A 24 -10.92 -6.55 2.68
N LYS A 25 -11.69 -5.46 2.82
CA LYS A 25 -12.93 -5.48 3.60
C LYS A 25 -13.92 -6.51 3.06
N LYS A 26 -14.13 -6.56 1.75
CA LYS A 26 -15.00 -7.57 1.12
C LYS A 26 -14.51 -8.99 1.37
N ALA A 27 -13.19 -9.20 1.37
CA ALA A 27 -12.60 -10.50 1.68
C ALA A 27 -12.89 -10.92 3.12
N LEU A 28 -12.75 -10.01 4.09
CA LEU A 28 -13.11 -10.27 5.49
C LEU A 28 -14.62 -10.48 5.70
N ASP A 29 -15.47 -9.84 4.90
CA ASP A 29 -16.92 -10.06 4.95
C ASP A 29 -17.31 -11.45 4.38
N THR A 30 -16.46 -12.04 3.55
CA THR A 30 -16.72 -13.30 2.81
C THR A 30 -16.01 -14.51 3.44
N PHE A 31 -14.83 -14.29 4.02
CA PHE A 31 -13.93 -15.32 4.53
C PHE A 31 -13.53 -15.00 5.97
N ASN A 32 -13.12 -16.02 6.72
CA ASN A 32 -12.63 -15.82 8.08
C ASN A 32 -11.22 -15.21 8.08
N ALA A 33 -10.88 -14.49 9.15
CA ALA A 33 -9.59 -13.80 9.31
C ALA A 33 -8.38 -14.76 9.24
N ASP A 34 -8.55 -16.03 9.64
CA ASP A 34 -7.53 -17.08 9.63
C ASP A 34 -7.32 -17.75 8.25
N THR A 35 -8.08 -17.34 7.24
CA THR A 35 -7.96 -17.86 5.87
C THR A 35 -6.54 -17.65 5.35
N LYS A 36 -5.91 -18.74 4.88
CA LYS A 36 -4.53 -18.72 4.39
C LYS A 36 -4.40 -17.96 3.07
N VAL A 37 -3.36 -17.13 2.97
CA VAL A 37 -3.02 -16.30 1.81
C VAL A 37 -1.58 -16.59 1.38
N GLY A 38 -1.34 -16.65 0.08
CA GLY A 38 0.00 -16.80 -0.46
C GLY A 38 0.03 -17.08 -1.95
N PHE A 39 1.22 -17.01 -2.53
CA PHE A 39 1.46 -17.48 -3.89
C PHE A 39 1.90 -18.96 -3.89
N PRO A 40 1.59 -19.72 -4.96
CA PRO A 40 2.11 -21.07 -5.10
C PRO A 40 3.63 -21.04 -5.31
N ASN A 41 4.32 -22.10 -4.87
CA ASN A 41 5.76 -22.34 -5.13
C ASN A 41 6.72 -21.23 -4.68
N THR A 42 6.44 -20.56 -3.55
CA THR A 42 7.37 -19.60 -2.94
C THR A 42 7.48 -19.81 -1.43
N ALA A 43 8.70 -19.63 -0.91
CA ALA A 43 8.97 -19.56 0.53
C ALA A 43 9.05 -18.11 1.04
N TYR A 44 8.74 -17.13 0.18
CA TYR A 44 8.89 -15.69 0.46
C TYR A 44 7.55 -14.98 0.73
N TYR A 45 6.51 -15.71 1.11
CA TYR A 45 5.18 -15.16 1.43
C TYR A 45 4.65 -14.29 0.28
N LEU A 46 4.35 -13.01 0.56
CA LEU A 46 4.18 -11.97 -0.44
C LEU A 46 5.53 -11.25 -0.64
N PRO A 47 6.29 -11.54 -1.72
CA PRO A 47 7.72 -11.23 -1.78
C PRO A 47 8.09 -9.75 -1.64
N VAL A 48 7.32 -8.85 -2.27
CA VAL A 48 7.59 -7.40 -2.19
C VAL A 48 7.37 -6.90 -0.76
N ILE A 49 6.26 -7.28 -0.13
CA ILE A 49 5.94 -6.92 1.25
C ILE A 49 7.00 -7.46 2.21
N TYR A 50 7.36 -8.74 2.07
CA TYR A 50 8.37 -9.36 2.92
C TYR A 50 9.75 -8.71 2.74
N SER A 51 10.12 -8.34 1.51
CA SER A 51 11.40 -7.69 1.23
C SER A 51 11.54 -6.29 1.83
N LEU A 52 10.45 -5.50 1.83
CA LEU A 52 10.46 -4.12 2.29
C LEU A 52 10.18 -3.99 3.79
N LEU A 53 9.26 -4.80 4.31
CA LEU A 53 8.73 -4.66 5.66
C LEU A 53 9.13 -5.80 6.60
N GLY A 54 9.62 -6.93 6.09
CA GLY A 54 9.89 -8.13 6.87
C GLY A 54 8.63 -8.83 7.42
N ILE A 55 7.44 -8.38 7.00
CA ILE A 55 6.15 -8.94 7.46
C ILE A 55 5.87 -10.21 6.68
N LYS A 56 5.63 -11.29 7.42
CA LYS A 56 5.25 -12.60 6.89
C LYS A 56 3.74 -12.69 6.81
N VAL A 57 3.18 -12.38 5.64
CA VAL A 57 1.74 -12.48 5.41
C VAL A 57 1.39 -13.94 5.13
N GLU A 58 0.66 -14.58 6.05
CA GLU A 58 0.20 -15.96 5.93
C GLU A 58 -1.32 -16.08 5.96
N THR A 59 -2.02 -15.13 6.61
CA THR A 59 -3.48 -15.11 6.72
C THR A 59 -4.06 -13.80 6.17
N LEU A 60 -5.39 -13.75 6.05
CA LEU A 60 -6.10 -12.50 5.74
C LEU A 60 -5.84 -11.45 6.84
N GLU A 61 -5.85 -11.83 8.11
CA GLU A 61 -5.62 -10.90 9.23
C GLU A 61 -4.29 -10.16 9.12
N ASP A 62 -3.22 -10.84 8.70
CA ASP A 62 -1.88 -10.26 8.55
C ASP A 62 -1.84 -9.09 7.54
N ILE A 63 -2.77 -9.06 6.58
CA ILE A 63 -2.84 -8.01 5.55
C ILE A 63 -3.15 -6.65 6.16
N GLN A 64 -3.91 -6.58 7.26
CA GLN A 64 -4.23 -5.31 7.92
C GLN A 64 -2.97 -4.53 8.30
N GLN A 65 -1.96 -5.23 8.85
CA GLN A 65 -0.71 -4.59 9.25
C GLN A 65 0.02 -3.96 8.06
N VAL A 66 -0.06 -4.59 6.88
CA VAL A 66 0.54 -4.06 5.65
C VAL A 66 -0.21 -2.83 5.16
N LEU A 67 -1.54 -2.87 5.15
CA LEU A 67 -2.37 -1.73 4.75
C LEU A 67 -2.13 -0.50 5.64
N ASP A 68 -1.95 -0.71 6.94
CA ASP A 68 -1.62 0.37 7.88
C ASP A 68 -0.27 1.03 7.57
N VAL A 69 0.71 0.25 7.09
CA VAL A 69 2.00 0.79 6.65
C VAL A 69 1.84 1.54 5.32
N CYS A 70 1.14 0.96 4.35
CA CYS A 70 0.86 1.64 3.07
C CYS A 70 0.18 3.00 3.28
N ARG A 71 -0.78 3.08 4.21
CA ARG A 71 -1.47 4.33 4.51
C ARG A 71 -0.54 5.40 5.10
N LYS A 72 0.47 5.00 5.86
CA LYS A 72 1.48 5.91 6.44
C LYS A 72 2.49 6.41 5.41
N LEU A 73 2.74 5.64 4.35
CA LEU A 73 3.63 6.02 3.25
C LEU A 73 3.00 7.08 2.33
N LEU A 74 1.67 7.14 2.26
CA LEU A 74 0.98 8.14 1.45
C LEU A 74 1.20 9.55 2.01
N PRO A 75 1.83 10.46 1.25
CA PRO A 75 2.11 11.81 1.71
C PRO A 75 0.82 12.61 1.83
N PRO A 76 0.74 13.62 2.71
CA PRO A 76 -0.42 14.49 2.78
C PRO A 76 -0.68 15.14 1.42
N HIS A 77 -1.95 15.33 1.08
CA HIS A 77 -2.30 16.06 -0.14
C HIS A 77 -1.57 17.41 -0.19
N ILE A 78 -0.95 17.70 -1.32
CA ILE A 78 -0.16 18.92 -1.51
C ILE A 78 -1.08 20.14 -1.30
N LYS A 79 -0.94 20.82 -0.16
CA LYS A 79 -1.70 22.03 0.17
C LYS A 79 -0.82 23.27 -0.08
N GLY A 80 -1.29 24.18 -0.93
CA GLY A 80 -0.73 25.54 -1.06
C GLY A 80 0.16 25.79 -2.29
N MET A 81 0.72 27.01 -2.34
CA MET A 81 1.57 27.51 -3.43
C MET A 81 3.05 27.15 -3.28
N ASN A 82 3.51 26.74 -2.08
CA ASN A 82 4.92 26.49 -1.82
C ASN A 82 5.35 25.09 -2.27
N HIS A 83 6.54 25.01 -2.88
CA HIS A 83 7.07 23.79 -3.48
C HIS A 83 8.03 23.11 -2.49
N LEU A 84 7.59 22.05 -1.84
CA LEU A 84 8.51 21.11 -1.19
C LEU A 84 9.08 20.15 -2.25
N PRO A 85 10.31 19.64 -2.09
CA PRO A 85 10.86 18.65 -3.02
C PRO A 85 9.94 17.45 -3.16
N TYR A 86 9.42 17.21 -4.37
CA TYR A 86 8.41 16.18 -4.63
C TYR A 86 8.96 14.76 -4.72
N LEU A 87 10.29 14.60 -4.86
CA LEU A 87 10.92 13.30 -5.13
C LEU A 87 10.70 12.30 -4.00
N GLY A 88 10.98 12.66 -2.74
CA GLY A 88 10.79 11.75 -1.59
C GLY A 88 9.34 11.31 -1.44
N PRO A 89 8.39 12.25 -1.25
CA PRO A 89 6.97 11.92 -1.15
C PRO A 89 6.40 11.15 -2.34
N LEU A 90 6.92 11.40 -3.55
CA LEU A 90 6.54 10.62 -4.74
C LEU A 90 7.05 9.18 -4.66
N LEU A 91 8.30 8.97 -4.25
CA LEU A 91 8.87 7.63 -4.10
C LEU A 91 8.18 6.85 -2.98
N ASP A 92 7.77 7.52 -1.91
CA ASP A 92 7.01 6.87 -0.83
C ASP A 92 5.60 6.48 -1.27
N ALA A 93 4.98 7.26 -2.17
CA ALA A 93 3.63 7.00 -2.67
C ALA A 93 3.55 5.95 -3.80
N GLY A 94 4.68 5.63 -4.44
CA GLY A 94 4.77 4.71 -5.58
C GLY A 94 5.19 3.32 -5.16
#